data_AF-A0A1W9YMU1-F1
#
_entry.id   AF-A0A1W9YMU1-F1
#
_cell.length_a   1.000
_cell.length_b   1.000
_cell.length_c   1.000
_cell.angle_alpha   90.00
_cell.angle_beta   90.00
_cell.angle_gamma   90.00
#
_symmetry.space_group_name_H-M   'P 1'
#
loop_
_entity.id
_entity.type
_entity.pdbx_description
1 polymer ?
#
loop_
_entity_poly.entity_id
_entity_poly.type
_entity_poly.pdbx_seq_one_letter_code
_entity_poly.pdbx_strand_id
1 'polypeptide(L)'
;VCKRYGSITAVSNLDLDVHDAEVMALLGPNGAGKTTTVEMCEGFVRPDAGSIEVLGLDPITDNARLRARIGVMLQGGGGYP
;
A
#
# COMPACT_ATOMS: atom_id res chain seq x y z
N VAL A 1 -3.70 10.30 1.65
CA VAL A 1 -2.63 9.74 2.51
C VAL A 1 -1.26 10.31 2.17
N CYS A 2 -0.37 10.42 3.15
CA CYS A 2 1.01 10.92 2.98
C CYS A 2 2.04 9.96 3.59
N LYS A 3 3.21 9.85 2.96
CA LYS A 3 4.37 9.15 3.49
C LYS A 3 5.67 9.88 3.20
N ARG A 4 6.49 10.06 4.24
CA ARG A 4 7.82 10.68 4.21
C ARG A 4 8.86 9.74 4.83
N TYR A 5 10.06 9.78 4.26
CA TYR A 5 11.26 9.14 4.76
C TYR A 5 12.34 10.21 4.93
N GLY A 6 12.52 10.68 6.17
CA GLY A 6 13.37 11.85 6.44
C GLY A 6 12.87 13.08 5.68
N SER A 7 13.71 13.65 4.82
CA SER A 7 13.38 14.80 3.98
C SER A 7 12.65 14.44 2.68
N ILE A 8 12.57 13.15 2.33
CA ILE A 8 11.96 12.70 1.07
C ILE A 8 10.47 12.45 1.30
N THR A 9 9.62 13.07 0.49
CA THR A 9 8.18 12.75 0.46
C THR A 9 7.94 11.69 -0.61
N ALA A 10 7.73 10.45 -0.18
CA ALA A 10 7.50 9.31 -1.08
C ALA A 10 6.06 9.28 -1.63
N VAL A 11 5.09 9.68 -0.80
CA VAL A 11 3.68 9.82 -1.21
C VAL A 11 3.15 11.14 -0.67
N SER A 12 2.65 12.00 -1.55
CA SER A 12 2.17 13.34 -1.21
C SER A 12 0.67 13.46 -1.45
N ASN A 13 -0.11 13.41 -0.37
CA ASN A 13 -1.57 13.56 -0.35
C ASN A 13 -2.31 12.76 -1.44
N LEU A 14 -2.01 11.47 -1.53
CA LEU A 14 -2.71 10.56 -2.44
C LEU A 14 -4.16 10.37 -1.99
N ASP A 15 -5.11 10.67 -2.85
CA ASP A 15 -6.51 10.32 -2.69
C ASP A 15 -6.87 9.33 -3.79
N LEU A 16 -7.37 8.16 -3.40
CA LEU A 16 -7.56 7.03 -4.29
C LEU A 16 -8.66 6.13 -3.75
N ASP A 17 -9.61 5.79 -4.63
CA ASP A 17 -10.65 4.81 -4.38
C ASP A 17 -10.61 3.76 -5.49
N VAL A 18 -10.77 2.49 -5.12
CA VAL A 18 -10.73 1.35 -6.04
C VAL A 18 -11.88 0.42 -5.67
N HIS A 19 -12.77 0.19 -6.62
CA HIS A 19 -14.00 -0.55 -6.37
C HIS A 19 -13.80 -2.06 -6.49
N ASP A 20 -14.73 -2.82 -5.93
CA ASP A 20 -14.80 -4.27 -6.13
C ASP A 20 -14.91 -4.59 -7.64
N ALA A 21 -14.18 -5.62 -8.07
CA ALA A 21 -14.04 -6.03 -9.47
C ALA A 21 -13.39 -4.99 -10.41
N GLU A 22 -12.73 -3.96 -9.86
CA GLU A 22 -11.93 -3.01 -10.62
C GLU A 22 -10.48 -3.48 -10.80
N VAL A 23 -9.94 -3.30 -12.01
CA VAL A 23 -8.51 -3.49 -12.28
C VAL A 23 -7.87 -2.12 -12.46
N MET A 24 -7.03 -1.74 -11.50
CA MET A 24 -6.30 -0.47 -11.52
C MET A 24 -4.80 -0.72 -11.79
N ALA A 25 -4.20 0.16 -12.58
CA ALA A 25 -2.74 0.22 -12.76
C ALA A 25 -2.17 1.50 -12.14
N LEU A 26 -1.27 1.36 -11.17
CA LEU A 26 -0.51 2.48 -10.62
C LEU A 26 0.79 2.68 -11.42
N LEU A 27 0.83 3.71 -12.27
CA LEU A 27 1.93 3.96 -13.21
C LEU A 27 2.75 5.19 -12.84
N GLY A 28 4.06 5.14 -13.09
CA GLY A 28 4.98 6.24 -12.83
C GLY A 28 6.44 5.79 -12.85
N PRO A 29 7.41 6.73 -12.93
CA PRO A 29 8.83 6.41 -12.93
C PRO A 29 9.30 5.78 -11.60
N ASN A 30 10.53 5.27 -11.57
CA ASN A 30 11.14 4.82 -10.32
C ASN A 30 11.25 5.99 -9.33
N GLY A 31 10.93 5.72 -8.07
CA GLY A 31 10.85 6.76 -7.04
C GLY A 31 9.53 7.52 -6.96
N ALA A 32 8.56 7.28 -7.87
CA ALA A 32 7.25 7.94 -7.84
C ALA A 32 6.32 7.50 -6.67
N GLY A 33 6.80 6.66 -5.76
CA GLY A 33 6.02 6.20 -4.60
C GLY A 33 5.17 4.94 -4.80
N LYS A 34 5.19 4.31 -5.99
CA LYS A 34 4.35 3.13 -6.30
C LYS A 34 4.47 2.00 -5.28
N THR A 35 5.70 1.53 -5.03
CA THR A 35 5.97 0.47 -4.06
C THR A 35 5.54 0.89 -2.67
N THR A 36 5.86 2.13 -2.25
CA THR A 36 5.43 2.67 -0.97
C THR A 36 3.91 2.71 -0.81
N THR A 37 3.16 3.08 -1.86
CA THR A 37 1.69 3.05 -1.84
C THR A 37 1.17 1.63 -1.62
N VAL A 38 1.68 0.66 -2.39
CA VAL A 38 1.26 -0.75 -2.29
C VAL A 38 1.61 -1.33 -0.93
N GLU A 39 2.82 -1.13 -0.42
CA GLU A 39 3.25 -1.58 0.91
C GLU A 39 2.41 -0.98 2.05
N MET A 40 1.89 0.25 1.89
CA MET A 40 0.95 0.83 2.85
C MET A 40 -0.41 0.14 2.81
N CYS A 41 -0.93 -0.18 1.62
CA CYS A 41 -2.18 -0.95 1.47
C CYS A 41 -2.06 -2.39 2.02
N GLU A 42 -0.87 -2.98 1.96
CA GLU A 42 -0.56 -4.31 2.51
C GLU A 42 -0.30 -4.29 4.02
N GLY A 43 -0.18 -3.10 4.61
CA GLY A 43 0.09 -2.89 6.03
C GLY A 43 1.55 -3.11 6.44
N PHE A 44 2.49 -3.17 5.49
CA PHE A 44 3.93 -3.22 5.79
C PHE A 44 4.49 -1.85 6.22
N VAL A 45 3.92 -0.77 5.66
CA VAL A 45 4.32 0.60 5.96
C VAL A 45 3.12 1.36 6.52
N ARG A 46 3.30 2.08 7.63
CA ARG A 46 2.27 2.98 8.16
C ARG A 46 2.34 4.35 7.44
N PRO A 47 1.21 4.92 6.97
CA PRO A 47 1.19 6.30 6.49
C PRO A 47 1.49 7.28 7.62
N ASP A 48 2.12 8.42 7.31
CA ASP A 48 2.36 9.45 8.33
C ASP A 48 1.13 10.34 8.55
N ALA A 49 0.23 10.40 7.56
CA ALA A 49 -1.04 11.12 7.65
C ALA A 49 -2.11 10.52 6.70
N GLY A 50 -3.37 10.69 7.09
CA GLY A 50 -4.53 10.11 6.42
C GLY A 50 -4.81 8.68 6.87
N SER A 51 -5.78 8.03 6.23
CA SER A 51 -6.23 6.67 6.51
C SER A 51 -6.22 5.82 5.24
N ILE A 52 -6.08 4.51 5.41
CA ILE A 52 -6.23 3.52 4.34
C ILE A 52 -7.21 2.48 4.84
N GLU A 53 -8.12 2.06 3.97
CA GLU A 53 -9.04 0.97 4.20
C GLU A 53 -8.95 0.02 3.00
N VAL A 54 -8.81 -1.28 3.27
CA VAL A 54 -8.79 -2.32 2.24
C VAL A 54 -9.81 -3.39 2.61
N LEU A 55 -10.81 -3.59 1.75
CA LEU A 55 -11.90 -4.54 1.98
C LEU A 55 -12.63 -4.36 3.33
N GLY A 56 -12.77 -3.12 3.80
CA GLY A 56 -13.42 -2.84 5.10
C GLY A 56 -12.48 -2.82 6.31
N LEU A 57 -11.17 -2.93 6.12
CA LEU A 57 -10.20 -3.19 7.19
C LEU A 57 -9.04 -2.19 7.13
N ASP A 58 -8.58 -1.73 8.30
CA ASP A 58 -7.35 -0.94 8.40
C ASP A 58 -6.14 -1.88 8.22
N PRO A 59 -5.24 -1.64 7.24
CA PRO A 59 -4.13 -2.55 6.97
C PRO A 59 -3.15 -2.75 8.12
N ILE A 60 -3.08 -1.82 9.07
CA ILE A 60 -2.16 -1.87 10.20
C ILE A 60 -2.84 -2.53 11.41
N THR A 61 -4.03 -2.08 11.80
CA THR A 61 -4.68 -2.61 13.02
C THR A 61 -5.39 -3.94 12.79
N ASP A 62 -5.88 -4.19 11.58
CA ASP A 62 -6.59 -5.43 11.21
C ASP A 62 -5.72 -6.37 10.34
N ASN A 63 -4.40 -6.19 10.35
CA ASN A 63 -3.47 -6.82 9.40
C ASN A 63 -3.66 -8.35 9.26
N ALA A 64 -3.84 -9.07 10.37
CA ALA A 64 -4.03 -10.53 10.34
C ALA A 64 -5.31 -10.95 9.61
N ARG A 65 -6.41 -10.19 9.78
CA ARG A 65 -7.67 -10.43 9.08
C ARG A 65 -7.57 -10.03 7.61
N LEU A 66 -6.87 -8.93 7.32
CA LEU A 66 -6.68 -8.46 5.96
C LEU A 66 -5.84 -9.43 5.12
N ARG A 67 -4.70 -9.91 5.67
CA ARG A 67 -3.80 -10.84 4.96
C ARG A 67 -4.45 -12.16 4.56
N ALA A 68 -5.44 -12.63 5.31
CA ALA A 68 -6.22 -13.81 4.94
C ALA A 68 -7.14 -13.60 3.71
N ARG A 69 -7.32 -12.34 3.28
CA ARG A 69 -8.25 -11.94 2.22
C ARG A 69 -7.56 -11.35 0.98
N ILE A 70 -6.26 -11.04 1.04
CA ILE A 70 -5.50 -10.45 -0.07
C ILE A 70 -4.37 -11.37 -0.52
N GLY A 71 -4.10 -11.38 -1.83
CA GLY A 71 -2.91 -11.98 -2.41
C GLY A 71 -1.90 -10.89 -2.78
N VAL A 72 -0.64 -11.08 -2.42
CA VAL A 72 0.44 -10.12 -2.70
C VAL A 72 1.55 -10.83 -3.45
N MET A 73 2.00 -10.22 -4.54
CA MET A 73 3.21 -10.63 -5.26
C MET A 73 4.24 -9.51 -5.15
N LEU A 74 5.23 -9.71 -4.29
CA LEU A 74 6.27 -8.71 -4.03
C LEU A 74 7.24 -8.61 -5.22
N GLN A 75 7.82 -7.43 -5.44
CA GLN A 75 8.87 -7.25 -6.45
C GLN A 75 10.17 -8.01 -6.12
N GLY A 76 10.35 -8.44 -4.87
CA GLY A 76 11.46 -9.30 -4.43
C GLY A 76 11.11 -10.06 -3.15
N GLY A 77 11.51 -11.33 -3.08
CA GLY A 77 11.22 -12.25 -1.97
C GLY A 77 10.07 -13.22 -2.26
N GLY A 78 10.16 -14.44 -1.72
CA GLY A 78 9.18 -15.53 -1.91
C GLY A 78 9.80 -16.89 -2.20
N GLY A 79 11.10 -16.93 -2.57
CA GLY A 79 11.85 -18.17 -2.68
C GLY A 79 12.30 -18.66 -1.31
N TYR A 80 11.65 -19.69 -0.78
CA TYR A 80 12.35 -20.65 0.07
C TYR A 80 13.21 -21.55 -0.86
N PRO A 81 14.42 -21.95 -0.46
CA PRO A 81 15.13 -23.02 -1.16
C PRO A 81 14.32 -24.33 -1.19
#